data_AF-A0A848LZP6-F1
#
_entry.id   AF-A0A848LZP6-F1
#
_cell.length_a   1.000
_cell.length_b   1.000
_cell.length_c   1.000
_cell.angle_alpha   90.00
_cell.angle_beta   90.00
_cell.angle_gamma   90.00
#
_symmetry.space_group_name_H-M   'P 1'
#
loop_
_entity.id
_entity.type
_entity.pdbx_description
1 polymer ?
#
loop_
_entity_poly.entity_id
_entity_poly.type
_entity_poly.pdbx_seq_one_letter_code
_entity_poly.pdbx_strand_id
1 'polypeptide(L)'
;GLAFFALSWRITWMGEQVADFSAFYRPGLRWVEAFRASGRFVWPLYYLLLLGSALALLRLPRPAAVPVLLAGALTLQVLDVNLGTGQQANEGGRWNSRPSEALRVAAQGRKHLVLYPPQSHDGSGRGCRAGPMDFHRWAYRAYRLGLTFNSGYVARLDDSRAQAYCLGLDADVRAGRLDPETVYLAIPQREHEFRAIPGTRCSLEEGLWMCVLDSALPAG
;
A
#
# COMPACT_ATOMS: atom_id res chain seq x y z
N GLY A 1 23.11 -19.46 8.99
CA GLY A 1 23.29 -18.51 7.87
C GLY A 1 21.99 -18.16 7.17
N LEU A 2 20.92 -17.80 7.89
CA LEU A 2 19.65 -17.33 7.28
C LEU A 2 19.54 -15.80 7.27
N ALA A 3 20.24 -15.10 8.17
CA ALA A 3 20.31 -13.64 8.23
C ALA A 3 20.87 -13.01 6.94
N PHE A 4 21.70 -13.75 6.19
CA PHE A 4 22.20 -13.32 4.89
C PHE A 4 21.06 -13.06 3.88
N PHE A 5 19.98 -13.86 3.94
CA PHE A 5 18.80 -13.66 3.07
C PHE A 5 17.92 -12.47 3.51
N ALA A 6 18.19 -11.87 4.68
CA ALA A 6 17.52 -10.66 5.15
C ALA A 6 18.26 -9.37 4.74
N LEU A 7 19.44 -9.47 4.12
CA LEU A 7 20.19 -8.30 3.65
C LEU A 7 19.41 -7.58 2.56
N SER A 8 19.19 -6.28 2.75
CA SER A 8 18.65 -5.41 1.71
C SER A 8 19.70 -5.17 0.64
N TRP A 9 19.35 -5.32 -0.63
CA TRP A 9 20.19 -4.91 -1.76
C TRP A 9 20.12 -3.40 -2.03
N ARG A 10 19.23 -2.67 -1.36
CA ARG A 10 19.20 -1.19 -1.36
C ARG A 10 19.73 -0.70 -0.03
N ILE A 11 20.76 0.14 -0.08
CA ILE A 11 21.29 0.83 1.09
C ILE A 11 20.75 2.25 1.06
N THR A 12 20.10 2.65 2.14
CA THR A 12 19.55 4.00 2.31
C THR A 12 20.23 4.70 3.47
N TRP A 13 20.48 5.99 3.33
CA TRP A 13 20.96 6.88 4.39
C TRP A 13 20.00 8.07 4.48
N MET A 14 19.44 8.33 5.65
CA MET A 14 18.47 9.44 5.84
C MET A 14 17.27 9.36 4.88
N GLY A 15 16.81 8.15 4.52
CA GLY A 15 15.72 7.93 3.57
C GLY A 15 16.12 7.98 2.08
N GLU A 16 17.28 8.55 1.77
CA GLU A 16 17.83 8.61 0.41
C GLU A 16 18.58 7.32 0.06
N GLN A 17 18.38 6.81 -1.16
CA GLN A 17 19.10 5.62 -1.62
C GLN A 17 20.55 5.99 -1.98
N VAL A 18 21.52 5.44 -1.24
CA VAL A 18 22.96 5.70 -1.47
C VAL A 18 23.66 4.61 -2.27
N ALA A 19 23.10 3.39 -2.31
CA ALA A 19 23.65 2.31 -3.14
C ALA A 19 22.58 1.28 -3.55
N ASP A 20 22.73 0.72 -4.76
CA ASP A 20 21.93 -0.39 -5.29
C ASP A 20 22.82 -1.56 -5.71
N PHE A 21 22.67 -2.69 -5.03
CA PHE A 21 23.39 -3.93 -5.34
C PHE A 21 22.53 -4.95 -6.11
N SER A 22 21.35 -4.56 -6.60
CA SER A 22 20.40 -5.48 -7.25
C SER A 22 21.02 -6.26 -8.41
N ALA A 23 21.94 -5.66 -9.16
CA ALA A 23 22.65 -6.32 -10.27
C ALA A 23 23.41 -7.58 -9.81
N PHE A 24 24.02 -7.56 -8.62
CA PHE A 24 24.75 -8.70 -8.06
C PHE A 24 23.82 -9.81 -7.56
N TYR A 25 22.61 -9.45 -7.11
CA TYR A 25 21.64 -10.40 -6.57
C TYR A 25 20.76 -11.05 -7.65
N ARG A 26 20.62 -10.41 -8.83
CA ARG A 26 19.75 -10.87 -9.94
C ARG A 26 19.91 -12.34 -10.33
N PRO A 27 21.12 -12.91 -10.44
CA PRO A 27 21.29 -14.31 -10.85
C PRO A 27 20.72 -15.33 -9.85
N GLY A 28 20.74 -15.01 -8.55
CA GLY A 28 20.29 -15.89 -7.47
C GLY A 28 18.90 -15.59 -6.91
N LEU A 29 18.29 -14.48 -7.34
CA LEU A 29 17.09 -13.90 -6.74
C LEU A 29 15.90 -14.88 -6.68
N ARG A 30 15.70 -15.72 -7.72
CA ARG A 30 14.63 -16.74 -7.73
C ARG A 30 14.73 -17.75 -6.59
N TRP A 31 15.95 -18.10 -6.17
CA TRP A 31 16.18 -19.04 -5.07
C TRP A 31 16.12 -18.34 -3.72
N VAL A 32 16.59 -17.08 -3.66
CA VAL A 32 16.65 -16.27 -2.43
C VAL A 32 15.28 -15.72 -2.05
N GLU A 33 14.42 -15.39 -3.01
CA GLU A 33 13.09 -14.80 -2.76
C GLU A 33 12.22 -15.69 -1.85
N ALA A 34 12.27 -17.01 -2.02
CA ALA A 34 11.58 -17.96 -1.16
C ALA A 34 12.05 -17.88 0.30
N PHE A 35 13.33 -17.57 0.52
CA PHE A 35 13.94 -17.45 1.85
C PHE A 35 14.00 -16.02 2.37
N ARG A 36 13.65 -15.01 1.56
CA ARG A 36 13.60 -13.61 2.01
C ARG A 36 12.51 -13.40 3.05
N ALA A 37 11.39 -14.13 2.92
CA ALA A 37 10.37 -14.23 3.97
C ALA A 37 10.90 -14.92 5.24
N SER A 38 11.88 -15.82 5.11
CA SER A 38 12.59 -16.48 6.22
C SER A 38 13.55 -15.55 6.96
N GLY A 39 13.81 -14.34 6.45
CA GLY A 39 14.46 -13.27 7.23
C GLY A 39 13.73 -12.97 8.54
N ARG A 40 12.43 -13.30 8.64
CA ARG A 40 11.65 -13.25 9.88
C ARG A 40 12.16 -14.19 10.97
N PHE A 41 12.98 -15.19 10.66
CA PHE A 41 13.63 -16.08 11.65
C PHE A 41 14.88 -15.50 12.28
N VAL A 42 15.23 -14.23 12.02
CA VAL A 42 16.34 -13.54 12.72
C VAL A 42 15.98 -13.16 14.16
N TRP A 43 14.68 -13.12 14.50
CA TRP A 43 14.19 -12.71 15.81
C TRP A 43 14.84 -13.43 17.02
N PRO A 44 15.19 -14.74 17.02
CA PRO A 44 15.81 -15.37 18.18
C PRO A 44 17.25 -14.89 18.34
N LEU A 45 17.95 -14.60 17.23
CA LEU A 45 19.29 -14.03 17.26
C LEU A 45 19.25 -12.60 17.84
N TYR A 46 18.26 -11.80 17.47
CA TYR A 46 18.04 -10.49 18.09
C TYR A 46 17.81 -10.60 19.59
N TYR A 47 16.96 -11.53 20.04
CA TYR A 47 16.72 -11.72 21.47
C TYR A 47 17.95 -12.22 22.22
N LEU A 48 18.74 -13.12 21.62
CA LEU A 48 20.01 -13.55 22.21
C LEU A 48 21.01 -12.40 22.31
N LEU A 49 21.06 -11.53 21.31
CA LEU A 49 21.92 -10.35 21.32
C LEU A 49 21.47 -9.33 22.38
N LEU A 50 20.17 -9.07 22.51
CA LEU A 50 19.60 -8.19 23.53
C LEU A 50 19.82 -8.74 24.95
N LEU A 51 19.56 -10.03 25.15
CA LEU A 51 19.79 -10.67 26.44
C LEU A 51 21.28 -10.71 26.78
N GLY A 52 22.11 -11.08 25.80
CA GLY A 52 23.56 -11.14 25.95
C GLY A 52 24.16 -9.77 26.27
N SER A 53 23.70 -8.70 25.61
CA SER A 53 24.16 -7.34 25.90
C SER A 53 23.71 -6.86 27.28
N ALA A 54 22.49 -7.17 27.70
CA ALA A 54 22.02 -6.89 29.06
C ALA A 54 22.86 -7.62 30.12
N LEU A 55 23.12 -8.91 29.92
CA LEU A 55 23.98 -9.71 30.81
C LEU A 55 25.43 -9.20 30.83
N ALA A 56 25.97 -8.79 29.68
CA ALA A 56 27.31 -8.21 29.59
C ALA A 56 27.39 -6.87 30.34
N LEU A 57 26.37 -6.01 30.22
CA LEU A 57 26.25 -4.74 30.96
C LEU A 57 26.30 -4.95 32.48
N LEU A 58 25.61 -5.99 32.98
CA LEU A 58 25.63 -6.35 34.40
C LEU A 58 26.99 -6.86 34.89
N ARG A 59 27.86 -7.31 33.99
CA ARG A 59 29.20 -7.81 34.34
C ARG A 59 30.32 -6.79 34.12
N LEU A 60 30.00 -5.54 33.75
CA LEU A 60 31.04 -4.53 33.62
C LEU A 60 31.69 -4.22 34.98
N PRO A 61 33.03 -4.14 35.04
CA PRO A 61 33.74 -3.82 36.28
C PRO A 61 33.52 -2.38 36.77
N ARG A 62 32.83 -1.55 35.96
CA ARG A 62 32.53 -0.15 36.25
C ARG A 62 31.02 0.11 36.17
N PRO A 63 30.26 -0.13 37.25
CA PRO A 63 28.80 0.00 37.24
C PRO A 63 28.33 1.43 36.92
N ALA A 64 29.15 2.45 37.22
CA ALA A 64 28.87 3.84 36.88
C ALA A 64 28.84 4.11 35.35
N ALA A 65 29.44 3.26 34.53
CA ALA A 65 29.43 3.42 33.07
C ALA A 65 28.11 2.92 32.43
N VAL A 66 27.38 2.03 33.11
CA VAL A 66 26.12 1.45 32.62
C VAL A 66 25.05 2.50 32.29
N PRO A 67 24.72 3.48 33.17
CA PRO A 67 23.73 4.50 32.83
C PRO A 67 24.14 5.36 31.64
N VAL A 68 25.44 5.67 31.48
CA VAL A 68 25.96 6.45 30.34
C VAL A 68 25.79 5.68 29.04
N LEU A 69 26.13 4.38 29.03
CA LEU A 69 25.98 3.52 27.86
C LEU A 69 24.51 3.35 27.47
N LEU A 70 23.62 3.16 28.45
CA LEU A 70 22.18 3.09 28.22
C LEU A 70 21.62 4.41 27.68
N ALA A 71 22.03 5.55 28.25
CA ALA A 71 21.62 6.86 27.75
C ALA A 71 22.09 7.08 26.30
N GLY A 72 23.32 6.68 25.97
CA GLY A 72 23.85 6.73 24.61
C GLY A 72 23.06 5.85 23.63
N ALA A 73 22.78 4.60 24.01
CA ALA A 73 21.98 3.69 23.20
C ALA A 73 20.55 4.19 23.00
N LEU A 74 19.91 4.73 24.05
CA LEU A 74 18.58 5.32 23.97
C LEU A 74 18.58 6.54 23.03
N THR A 75 19.60 7.40 23.14
CA THR A 75 19.75 8.57 22.27
C THR A 75 19.88 8.14 20.81
N LEU A 76 20.71 7.13 20.54
CA LEU A 76 20.85 6.57 19.20
C LEU A 76 19.52 6.00 18.69
N GLN A 77 18.77 5.27 19.54
CA GLN A 77 17.46 4.72 19.18
C GLN A 77 16.43 5.82 18.89
N VAL A 78 16.42 6.92 19.66
CA VAL A 78 15.54 8.06 19.44
C VAL A 78 15.88 8.75 18.11
N LEU A 79 17.16 8.94 17.82
CA LEU A 79 17.61 9.47 16.54
C LEU A 79 17.16 8.55 15.39
N ASP A 80 17.41 7.25 15.49
CA ASP A 80 17.05 6.26 14.48
C ASP A 80 15.53 6.20 14.21
N VAL A 81 14.71 6.18 15.27
CA VAL A 81 13.25 6.21 15.15
C VAL A 81 12.78 7.49 14.45
N ASN A 82 13.40 8.62 14.76
CA ASN A 82 13.04 9.91 14.16
C ASN A 82 13.39 9.97 12.66
N LEU A 83 14.48 9.30 12.24
CA LEU A 83 14.84 9.14 10.84
C LEU A 83 13.84 8.26 10.07
N GLY A 84 13.27 7.25 10.72
CA GLY A 84 12.23 6.38 10.14
C GLY A 84 10.86 7.05 9.98
N THR A 85 10.55 8.06 10.80
CA THR A 85 9.28 8.81 10.72
C THR A 85 9.28 9.94 9.68
N GLY A 86 10.44 10.29 9.12
CA GLY A 86 10.71 11.62 8.56
C GLY A 86 10.17 11.97 7.17
N GLN A 87 9.82 11.02 6.29
CA GLN A 87 9.34 11.36 4.94
C GLN A 87 8.20 10.46 4.43
N GLN A 88 8.26 9.14 4.64
CA GLN A 88 7.20 8.25 4.12
C GLN A 88 5.87 8.29 4.89
N ALA A 89 5.88 8.71 6.16
CA ALA A 89 4.65 8.76 6.98
C ALA A 89 3.77 9.99 6.68
N ASN A 90 4.34 11.05 6.09
CA ASN A 90 3.65 12.32 5.85
C ASN A 90 3.25 12.54 4.37
N GLU A 91 3.85 11.82 3.42
CA GLU A 91 3.50 11.95 2.00
C GLU A 91 2.20 11.26 1.62
N GLY A 92 1.72 10.31 2.43
CA GLY A 92 0.39 9.74 2.31
C GLY A 92 -0.59 10.49 3.20
N GLY A 93 -1.55 11.23 2.62
CA GLY A 93 -2.65 11.80 3.39
C GLY A 93 -3.32 10.77 4.31
N ARG A 94 -3.96 11.23 5.39
CA ARG A 94 -4.61 10.35 6.40
C ARG A 94 -5.43 9.24 5.74
N TRP A 95 -4.92 8.01 5.78
CA TRP A 95 -5.56 6.85 5.15
C TRP A 95 -6.91 6.49 5.78
N ASN A 96 -7.13 6.89 7.03
CA ASN A 96 -8.31 6.58 7.83
C ASN A 96 -9.36 7.70 7.84
N SER A 97 -9.39 8.54 6.80
CA SER A 97 -10.39 9.60 6.68
C SER A 97 -11.81 9.03 6.57
N ARG A 98 -12.78 9.76 7.13
CA ARG A 98 -14.20 9.42 6.99
C ARG A 98 -14.63 9.66 5.53
N PRO A 99 -15.53 8.84 4.98
CA PRO A 99 -16.17 9.14 3.69
C PRO A 99 -16.83 10.53 3.71
N SER A 100 -16.73 11.27 2.62
CA SER A 100 -17.47 12.52 2.44
C SER A 100 -18.98 12.24 2.37
N GLU A 101 -19.80 13.27 2.59
CA GLU A 101 -21.25 13.12 2.43
C GLU A 101 -21.62 12.80 0.97
N ALA A 102 -20.91 13.39 0.00
CA ALA A 102 -21.10 13.10 -1.41
C ALA A 102 -20.87 11.60 -1.72
N LEU A 103 -19.79 11.03 -1.19
CA LEU A 103 -19.51 9.60 -1.35
C LEU A 103 -20.53 8.72 -0.64
N ARG A 104 -20.99 9.11 0.55
CA ARG A 104 -22.06 8.39 1.28
C ARG A 104 -23.35 8.35 0.47
N VAL A 105 -23.76 9.47 -0.11
CA VAL A 105 -24.96 9.58 -0.94
C VAL A 105 -24.81 8.75 -2.22
N ALA A 106 -23.66 8.84 -2.90
CA ALA A 106 -23.39 8.05 -4.10
C ALA A 106 -23.42 6.53 -3.82
N ALA A 107 -22.96 6.12 -2.64
CA ALA A 107 -22.93 4.72 -2.21
C ALA A 107 -24.31 4.14 -1.83
N GLN A 108 -25.35 4.95 -1.65
CA GLN A 108 -26.67 4.45 -1.25
C GLN A 108 -27.23 3.48 -2.29
N GLY A 109 -27.60 2.27 -1.85
CA GLY A 109 -28.14 1.20 -2.71
C GLY A 109 -27.11 0.52 -3.61
N ARG A 110 -25.82 0.90 -3.53
CA ARG A 110 -24.73 0.33 -4.33
C ARG A 110 -23.89 -0.63 -3.51
N LYS A 111 -23.18 -1.54 -4.19
CA LYS A 111 -22.41 -2.63 -3.56
C LYS A 111 -20.90 -2.47 -3.74
N HIS A 112 -20.48 -1.71 -4.73
CA HIS A 112 -19.09 -1.70 -5.18
C HIS A 112 -18.54 -0.27 -5.24
N LEU A 113 -17.29 -0.09 -4.78
CA LEU A 113 -16.47 1.09 -5.06
C LEU A 113 -15.32 0.64 -5.97
N VAL A 114 -15.21 1.19 -7.16
CA VAL A 114 -14.24 0.79 -8.17
C VAL A 114 -13.30 1.94 -8.47
N LEU A 115 -12.01 1.74 -8.25
CA LEU A 115 -10.98 2.67 -8.70
C LEU A 115 -10.68 2.43 -10.17
N TYR A 116 -10.65 3.51 -10.97
CA TYR A 116 -10.40 3.46 -12.40
C TYR A 116 -9.29 4.44 -12.83
N PRO A 117 -8.18 3.94 -13.40
CA PRO A 117 -7.83 2.52 -13.53
C PRO A 117 -7.57 1.85 -12.17
N PRO A 118 -7.63 0.51 -12.09
CA PRO A 118 -7.37 -0.21 -10.84
C PRO A 118 -5.89 -0.20 -10.44
N GLN A 119 -5.64 -0.38 -9.14
CA GLN A 119 -4.31 -0.50 -8.53
C GLN A 119 -4.22 -1.79 -7.70
N SER A 120 -3.98 -2.92 -8.34
CA SER A 120 -3.83 -4.24 -7.70
C SER A 120 -2.47 -4.87 -8.02
N HIS A 121 -1.61 -5.02 -7.02
CA HIS A 121 -0.26 -5.56 -7.23
C HIS A 121 0.30 -6.33 -6.03
N ASP A 122 1.30 -7.17 -6.30
CA ASP A 122 2.07 -7.88 -5.28
C ASP A 122 3.44 -7.23 -5.01
N GLY A 123 4.20 -7.79 -4.06
CA GLY A 123 5.55 -7.32 -3.72
C GLY A 123 6.60 -7.43 -4.84
N SER A 124 6.30 -8.16 -5.91
CA SER A 124 7.14 -8.23 -7.12
C SER A 124 6.79 -7.14 -8.14
N GLY A 125 5.70 -6.40 -7.90
CA GLY A 125 5.21 -5.37 -8.80
C GLY A 125 4.42 -5.90 -10.00
N ARG A 126 4.06 -7.19 -10.00
CA ARG A 126 3.13 -7.80 -10.96
C ARG A 126 1.69 -7.40 -10.64
N GLY A 127 0.79 -7.55 -11.61
CA GLY A 127 -0.61 -7.15 -11.51
C GLY A 127 -0.96 -5.95 -12.38
N CYS A 128 -1.95 -5.19 -11.91
CA CYS A 128 -2.46 -4.01 -12.56
C CYS A 128 -2.09 -2.75 -11.77
N ARG A 129 -1.23 -1.92 -12.38
CA ARG A 129 -0.61 -0.77 -11.72
C ARG A 129 -0.89 0.53 -12.46
N ALA A 130 -2.15 0.74 -12.82
CA ALA A 130 -2.56 1.87 -13.63
C ALA A 130 -3.29 2.96 -12.83
N GLY A 131 -3.66 2.68 -11.58
CA GLY A 131 -4.38 3.59 -10.69
C GLY A 131 -3.46 4.42 -9.79
N PRO A 132 -4.03 5.35 -9.01
CA PRO A 132 -3.28 6.16 -8.07
C PRO A 132 -2.69 5.31 -6.93
N MET A 133 -1.50 5.70 -6.47
CA MET A 133 -0.72 4.96 -5.45
C MET A 133 -1.31 5.04 -4.03
N ASP A 134 -2.16 6.04 -3.77
CA ASP A 134 -2.80 6.29 -2.48
C ASP A 134 -4.14 5.56 -2.31
N PHE A 135 -4.39 4.50 -3.12
CA PHE A 135 -5.64 3.72 -3.14
C PHE A 135 -6.10 3.19 -1.77
N HIS A 136 -5.20 3.03 -0.80
CA HIS A 136 -5.49 2.58 0.56
C HIS A 136 -6.56 3.42 1.27
N ARG A 137 -6.58 4.75 1.03
CA ARG A 137 -7.60 5.63 1.61
C ARG A 137 -9.00 5.31 1.08
N TRP A 138 -9.10 5.00 -0.20
CA TRP A 138 -10.35 4.62 -0.85
C TRP A 138 -10.82 3.24 -0.42
N ALA A 139 -9.88 2.29 -0.25
CA ALA A 139 -10.18 0.98 0.33
C ALA A 139 -10.78 1.10 1.74
N TYR A 140 -10.21 1.97 2.59
CA TYR A 140 -10.75 2.20 3.93
C TYR A 140 -12.15 2.82 3.89
N ARG A 141 -12.41 3.77 2.99
CA ARG A 141 -13.74 4.37 2.81
C ARG A 141 -14.77 3.34 2.31
N ALA A 142 -14.41 2.50 1.35
CA ALA A 142 -15.25 1.39 0.89
C ALA A 142 -15.63 0.47 2.06
N TYR A 143 -14.65 0.08 2.87
CA TYR A 143 -14.88 -0.72 4.09
C TYR A 143 -15.86 -0.03 5.05
N ARG A 144 -15.69 1.27 5.31
CA ARG A 144 -16.58 2.04 6.19
C ARG A 144 -18.01 2.17 5.67
N LEU A 145 -18.21 2.01 4.37
CA LEU A 145 -19.51 2.04 3.69
C LEU A 145 -20.08 0.64 3.42
N GLY A 146 -19.36 -0.43 3.76
CA GLY A 146 -19.78 -1.80 3.46
C GLY A 146 -19.71 -2.16 1.98
N LEU A 147 -18.91 -1.45 1.18
CA LEU A 147 -18.71 -1.70 -0.25
C LEU A 147 -17.52 -2.62 -0.49
N THR A 148 -17.55 -3.39 -1.59
CA THR A 148 -16.33 -4.05 -2.08
C THR A 148 -15.40 -3.05 -2.75
N PHE A 149 -14.14 -3.42 -2.92
CA PHE A 149 -13.12 -2.57 -3.56
C PHE A 149 -12.19 -3.39 -4.46
N ASN A 150 -11.82 -2.84 -5.61
CA ASN A 150 -11.10 -3.57 -6.68
C ASN A 150 -9.56 -3.40 -6.67
N SER A 151 -9.02 -2.64 -5.71
CA SER A 151 -7.60 -2.27 -5.68
C SER A 151 -6.96 -2.64 -4.34
N GLY A 152 -5.69 -3.01 -4.35
CA GLY A 152 -5.04 -3.58 -3.18
C GLY A 152 -3.58 -3.97 -3.38
N TYR A 153 -2.78 -3.82 -2.33
CA TYR A 153 -1.49 -4.50 -2.23
C TYR A 153 -1.69 -5.88 -1.60
N VAL A 154 -1.50 -6.95 -2.37
CA VAL A 154 -1.79 -8.32 -1.93
C VAL A 154 -0.53 -9.18 -1.89
N ALA A 155 -0.44 -10.07 -0.90
CA ALA A 155 0.72 -10.94 -0.74
C ALA A 155 0.81 -12.02 -1.84
N ARG A 156 -0.33 -12.40 -2.42
CA ARG A 156 -0.44 -13.37 -3.51
C ARG A 156 -1.42 -12.84 -4.53
N LEU A 157 -0.95 -12.70 -5.77
CA LEU A 157 -1.75 -12.24 -6.88
C LEU A 157 -1.66 -13.26 -8.01
N ASP A 158 -2.80 -13.56 -8.62
CA ASP A 158 -2.84 -14.18 -9.94
C ASP A 158 -2.70 -13.06 -10.98
N ASP A 159 -1.49 -12.92 -11.52
CA ASP A 159 -1.14 -11.85 -12.47
C ASP A 159 -2.03 -11.87 -13.72
N SER A 160 -2.35 -13.07 -14.21
CA SER A 160 -3.20 -13.24 -15.41
C SER A 160 -4.62 -12.73 -15.16
N ARG A 161 -5.20 -13.05 -14.00
CA ARG A 161 -6.53 -12.56 -13.61
C ARG A 161 -6.53 -11.07 -13.34
N ALA A 162 -5.48 -10.54 -12.71
CA ALA A 162 -5.36 -9.11 -12.43
C ALA A 162 -5.28 -8.28 -13.71
N GLN A 163 -4.48 -8.72 -14.69
CA GLN A 163 -4.39 -8.06 -15.99
C GLN A 163 -5.68 -8.19 -16.78
N ALA A 164 -6.29 -9.39 -16.81
CA ALA A 164 -7.57 -9.60 -17.48
C ALA A 164 -8.68 -8.71 -16.90
N TYR A 165 -8.74 -8.57 -15.57
CA TYR A 165 -9.67 -7.65 -14.91
C TYR A 165 -9.45 -6.20 -15.36
N CYS A 166 -8.21 -5.74 -15.43
CA CYS A 166 -7.93 -4.35 -15.81
C CYS A 166 -8.24 -4.05 -17.27
N LEU A 167 -7.89 -4.95 -18.18
CA LEU A 167 -8.23 -4.82 -19.58
C LEU A 167 -9.75 -4.95 -19.81
N GLY A 168 -10.41 -5.83 -19.05
CA GLY A 168 -11.86 -6.02 -19.09
C GLY A 168 -12.61 -4.77 -18.64
N LEU A 169 -12.24 -4.21 -17.48
CA LEU A 169 -12.85 -2.98 -16.96
C LEU A 169 -12.68 -1.81 -17.94
N ASP A 170 -11.51 -1.70 -18.54
CA ASP A 170 -11.22 -0.68 -19.55
C ASP A 170 -12.06 -0.86 -20.83
N ALA A 171 -12.24 -2.10 -21.28
CA ALA A 171 -13.11 -2.42 -22.41
C ALA A 171 -14.60 -2.16 -22.09
N ASP A 172 -15.04 -2.41 -20.85
CA ASP A 172 -16.42 -2.14 -20.42
C ASP A 172 -16.71 -0.64 -20.41
N VAL A 173 -15.85 0.18 -19.82
CA VAL A 173 -15.99 1.65 -19.82
C VAL A 173 -15.98 2.19 -21.25
N ARG A 174 -15.04 1.76 -22.09
CA ARG A 174 -14.97 2.19 -23.50
C ARG A 174 -16.19 1.78 -24.32
N ALA A 175 -16.83 0.68 -23.97
CA ALA A 175 -18.05 0.21 -24.61
C ALA A 175 -19.34 0.80 -23.98
N GLY A 176 -19.22 1.70 -23.01
CA GLY A 176 -20.36 2.32 -22.34
C GLY A 176 -21.10 1.39 -21.36
N ARG A 177 -20.49 0.27 -20.96
CA ARG A 177 -21.06 -0.69 -20.02
C ARG A 177 -20.62 -0.35 -18.60
N LEU A 178 -21.42 0.45 -17.90
CA LEU A 178 -21.26 0.69 -16.46
C LEU A 178 -22.26 -0.14 -15.67
N ASP A 179 -21.84 -0.59 -14.49
CA ASP A 179 -22.70 -1.28 -13.53
C ASP A 179 -23.42 -0.25 -12.65
N PRO A 180 -24.77 -0.23 -12.61
CA PRO A 180 -25.53 0.68 -11.75
C PRO A 180 -25.31 0.45 -10.25
N GLU A 181 -24.86 -0.74 -9.84
CA GLU A 181 -24.53 -1.06 -8.44
C GLU A 181 -23.11 -0.59 -8.03
N THR A 182 -22.40 0.11 -8.92
CA THR A 182 -21.01 0.52 -8.73
C THR A 182 -20.84 2.05 -8.67
N VAL A 183 -20.05 2.51 -7.70
CA VAL A 183 -19.48 3.86 -7.68
C VAL A 183 -18.08 3.80 -8.28
N TYR A 184 -17.83 4.53 -9.36
CA TYR A 184 -16.53 4.59 -10.02
C TYR A 184 -15.75 5.81 -9.54
N LEU A 185 -14.48 5.65 -9.19
CA LEU A 185 -13.53 6.72 -8.89
C LEU A 185 -12.51 6.79 -10.02
N ALA A 186 -12.74 7.67 -10.99
CA ALA A 186 -11.90 7.82 -12.17
C ALA A 186 -10.81 8.87 -11.95
N ILE A 187 -9.61 8.63 -12.47
CA ILE A 187 -8.56 9.65 -12.54
C ILE A 187 -8.99 10.81 -13.49
N PRO A 188 -8.54 12.05 -13.26
CA PRO A 188 -8.89 13.20 -14.09
C PRO A 188 -8.69 13.01 -15.60
N GLN A 189 -7.65 12.27 -15.99
CA GLN A 189 -7.31 12.03 -17.39
C GLN A 189 -8.36 11.18 -18.12
N ARG A 190 -9.22 10.46 -17.40
CA ARG A 190 -10.15 9.46 -17.96
C ARG A 190 -11.61 9.73 -17.67
N GLU A 191 -11.93 10.83 -17.00
CA GLU A 191 -13.31 11.19 -16.67
C GLU A 191 -14.18 11.40 -17.92
N HIS A 192 -13.60 11.93 -19.00
CA HIS A 192 -14.32 12.14 -20.27
C HIS A 192 -14.99 10.87 -20.80
N GLU A 193 -14.41 9.69 -20.55
CA GLU A 193 -14.97 8.41 -20.97
C GLU A 193 -16.27 8.08 -20.23
N PHE A 194 -16.37 8.44 -18.94
CA PHE A 194 -17.59 8.25 -18.15
C PHE A 194 -18.66 9.25 -18.53
N ARG A 195 -18.29 10.51 -18.77
CA ARG A 195 -19.26 11.55 -19.19
C ARG A 195 -19.89 11.27 -20.55
N ALA A 196 -19.19 10.55 -21.43
CA ALA A 196 -19.72 10.16 -22.73
C ALA A 196 -20.85 9.11 -22.63
N ILE A 197 -21.01 8.46 -21.47
CA ILE A 197 -21.97 7.38 -21.26
C ILE A 197 -23.29 7.99 -20.76
N PRO A 198 -24.41 7.88 -21.51
CA PRO A 198 -25.70 8.43 -21.11
C PRO A 198 -26.16 7.90 -19.75
N GLY A 199 -26.73 8.78 -18.92
CA GLY A 199 -27.19 8.44 -17.56
C GLY A 199 -26.09 8.44 -16.51
N THR A 200 -24.85 8.79 -16.87
CA THR A 200 -23.74 8.88 -15.91
C THR A 200 -23.65 10.27 -15.29
N ARG A 201 -23.62 10.35 -13.96
CA ARG A 201 -23.34 11.58 -13.21
C ARG A 201 -21.97 11.50 -12.58
N CYS A 202 -21.13 12.50 -12.85
CA CYS A 202 -19.78 12.62 -12.29
C CYS A 202 -19.64 13.88 -11.44
N SER A 203 -19.08 13.75 -10.24
CA SER A 203 -18.69 14.85 -9.36
C SER A 203 -17.25 14.68 -8.87
N LEU A 204 -16.59 15.79 -8.54
CA LEU A 204 -15.22 15.75 -8.03
C LEU A 204 -15.21 15.33 -6.56
N GLU A 205 -14.37 14.36 -6.21
CA GLU A 205 -14.20 13.79 -4.87
C GLU A 205 -12.70 13.63 -4.60
N GLU A 206 -12.12 14.60 -3.88
CA GLU A 206 -10.71 14.62 -3.45
C GLU A 206 -9.66 14.28 -4.53
N GLY A 207 -9.82 14.88 -5.71
CA GLY A 207 -8.90 14.75 -6.84
C GLY A 207 -9.21 13.59 -7.79
N LEU A 208 -10.21 12.77 -7.49
CA LEU A 208 -10.79 11.79 -8.41
C LEU A 208 -12.20 12.22 -8.82
N TRP A 209 -12.66 11.73 -9.96
CA TRP A 209 -14.02 11.91 -10.42
C TRP A 209 -14.87 10.71 -9.99
N MET A 210 -15.79 10.98 -9.08
CA MET A 210 -16.79 10.02 -8.64
C MET A 210 -17.93 9.99 -9.64
N CYS A 211 -18.04 8.90 -10.40
CA CYS A 211 -19.04 8.68 -11.42
C CYS A 211 -19.98 7.54 -11.02
N VAL A 212 -21.28 7.76 -11.18
CA VAL A 212 -22.32 6.74 -10.97
C VAL A 212 -23.24 6.70 -12.18
N LEU A 213 -23.65 5.50 -12.57
CA LEU A 213 -24.76 5.34 -13.48
C LEU A 213 -26.06 5.46 -12.67
N ASP A 214 -26.90 6.42 -13.02
CA ASP A 214 -28.26 6.45 -12.51
C ASP A 214 -29.00 5.28 -13.15
N SER A 215 -29.34 4.27 -12.34
CA SER A 215 -30.35 3.30 -12.76
C SER A 215 -31.57 4.10 -13.20
N ALA A 216 -32.09 3.85 -14.40
CA ALA A 216 -33.39 4.36 -14.82
C ALA A 216 -34.35 4.12 -13.66
N LEU A 217 -34.86 5.22 -13.07
CA LEU A 217 -35.81 5.18 -11.97
C LEU A 217 -36.86 4.11 -12.30
N PRO A 218 -37.16 3.14 -11.43
CA PRO A 218 -38.38 2.37 -11.61
C PRO A 218 -39.51 3.40 -11.66
N ALA A 219 -40.22 3.43 -12.78
CA ALA A 219 -41.43 4.23 -12.91
C ALA A 219 -42.39 3.78 -11.80
N GLY A 220 -42.49 4.60 -10.75
CA GLY A 220 -43.54 4.53 -9.75
C GLY A 220 -44.71 5.39 -10.18
#